data_AF-A0A6M1MGP3-F1
#
_entry.id   AF-A0A6M1MGP3-F1
#
_cell.length_a   1.000
_cell.length_b   1.000
_cell.length_c   1.000
_cell.angle_alpha   90.00
_cell.angle_beta   90.00
_cell.angle_gamma   90.00
#
_symmetry.space_group_name_H-M   'P 1'
#
loop_
_entity.id
_entity.type
_entity.pdbx_description
1 polymer ?
#
loop_
_entity_poly.entity_id
_entity_poly.type
_entity_poly.pdbx_seq_one_letter_code
_entity_poly.pdbx_strand_id
1 'polypeptide(L)' 'MPRLLILLLTLPLSACIGPQLGADISVGPYGTYVSPSVSAGLEGGGVITYSPP' A
#
# COMPACT_ATOMS: atom_id res chain seq x y z
N MET A 1 16.12 -29.47 -2.70
CA MET A 1 16.12 -28.01 -2.83
C MET A 1 14.84 -27.36 -3.42
N PRO A 2 13.64 -28.00 -3.51
CA PRO A 2 12.45 -27.30 -4.03
C PRO A 2 11.79 -26.38 -2.99
N ARG A 3 12.00 -26.66 -1.70
CA ARG A 3 11.32 -25.99 -0.58
C ARG A 3 11.77 -24.55 -0.38
N LEU A 4 13.05 -24.25 -0.66
CA LEU A 4 13.59 -22.89 -0.58
C LEU A 4 13.05 -22.02 -1.73
N LEU A 5 12.88 -22.60 -2.92
CA LEU A 5 12.35 -21.93 -4.10
C LEU A 5 10.88 -21.50 -3.90
N ILE A 6 10.07 -22.36 -3.30
CA ILE A 6 8.66 -22.07 -2.96
C ILE A 6 8.56 -20.92 -1.96
N LEU A 7 9.44 -20.89 -0.94
CA LEU A 7 9.45 -19.83 0.07
C LEU A 7 9.88 -18.46 -0.51
N LEU A 8 10.82 -18.48 -1.46
CA LEU A 8 11.27 -17.28 -2.18
C LEU A 8 10.21 -16.75 -3.17
N LEU A 9 9.33 -17.62 -3.68
CA LEU A 9 8.30 -17.25 -4.64
C LEU A 9 7.03 -16.68 -3.98
N THR A 10 6.72 -17.07 -2.75
CA THR A 10 5.53 -16.57 -2.01
C THR A 10 5.77 -15.23 -1.30
N LEU A 11 7.02 -14.91 -0.98
CA LEU A 11 7.41 -13.64 -0.35
C LEU A 11 7.02 -12.37 -1.14
N PRO A 12 7.27 -12.27 -2.47
CA PRO A 12 6.91 -11.07 -3.23
C PRO A 12 5.39 -10.95 -3.48
N LEU A 13 4.65 -12.06 -3.49
CA LEU A 13 3.19 -12.02 -3.69
C LEU A 13 2.46 -11.45 -2.47
N SER A 14 2.93 -11.76 -1.25
CA SER A 14 2.31 -11.22 -0.03
C SER A 14 2.53 -9.72 0.17
N ALA A 15 3.53 -9.13 -0.49
CA ALA A 15 3.83 -7.70 -0.38
C ALA A 15 2.99 -6.82 -1.32
N CYS A 16 2.37 -7.40 -2.35
CA CYS A 16 1.70 -6.66 -3.42
C CYS A 16 0.17 -6.67 -3.36
N ILE A 17 -0.44 -7.44 -2.44
CA ILE A 17 -1.90 -7.69 -2.43
C ILE A 17 -2.57 -7.13 -1.15
N GLY A 18 -1.79 -6.63 -0.18
CA GLY A 18 -2.34 -6.04 1.05
C GLY A 18 -2.76 -4.57 0.89
N PRO A 19 -3.64 -4.05 1.77
CA PRO A 19 -3.94 -2.62 1.82
C PRO A 19 -2.70 -1.82 2.24
N GLN A 20 -2.38 -0.77 1.49
CA GLN A 20 -1.37 0.23 1.81
C GLN A 20 -2.03 1.47 2.41
N LEU A 21 -1.50 1.92 3.55
CA LEU A 21 -1.84 3.23 4.12
C LEU A 21 -0.78 4.25 3.71
N GLY A 22 -1.24 5.41 3.25
CA GLY A 22 -0.42 6.56 2.91
C GLY A 22 -0.92 7.82 3.63
N ALA A 23 -0.04 8.81 3.73
CA ALA A 23 -0.44 10.14 4.16
C ALA A 23 0.52 11.18 3.57
N ASP A 24 -0.03 12.22 2.96
CA ASP A 24 0.72 13.42 2.62
C ASP A 24 0.62 14.41 3.77
N ILE A 25 1.76 14.99 4.16
CA ILE A 25 1.85 15.95 5.24
C ILE A 25 2.38 17.25 4.66
N SER A 26 1.60 18.33 4.80
CA SER A 26 2.05 19.68 4.46
C SER A 26 2.06 20.55 5.72
N VAL A 27 3.16 21.30 5.90
CA VAL A 27 3.37 22.18 7.05
C VAL A 27 3.43 23.60 6.54
N GLY A 28 2.50 24.44 6.99
CA GLY A 28 2.39 25.84 6.58
C GLY A 28 2.32 26.81 7.76
N PRO A 29 2.25 28.11 7.47
CA PRO A 29 2.18 29.15 8.51
C PRO A 29 0.91 29.08 9.38
N TYR A 30 -0.11 28.34 8.94
CA TYR A 30 -1.38 28.16 9.63
C TYR A 30 -1.52 26.77 10.28
N GLY A 31 -0.44 25.98 10.33
CA GLY A 31 -0.41 24.67 10.96
C GLY A 31 -0.07 23.53 10.00
N THR A 32 -0.33 22.31 10.47
CA THR A 32 -0.08 21.06 9.74
C THR A 32 -1.38 20.53 9.13
N TYR A 33 -1.37 20.28 7.83
CA TYR A 33 -2.43 19.58 7.13
C TYR A 33 -1.97 18.16 6.80
N VAL A 34 -2.86 17.19 7.05
CA VAL A 34 -2.60 15.77 6.80
C VAL A 34 -3.69 15.27 5.85
N SER A 35 -3.27 14.75 4.70
CA SER A 35 -4.16 14.13 3.71
C SER A 35 -3.92 12.62 3.72
N PRO A 36 -4.73 11.85 4.45
CA PRO A 36 -4.58 10.40 4.50
C PRO A 36 -5.04 9.78 3.18
N SER A 37 -4.50 8.61 2.86
CA SER A 37 -4.96 7.80 1.74
C SER A 37 -4.87 6.32 2.10
N VAL A 38 -5.76 5.52 1.50
CA VAL A 38 -5.68 4.07 1.55
C VAL A 38 -5.74 3.54 0.14
N SER A 39 -4.92 2.55 -0.16
CA SER A 39 -4.96 1.82 -1.42
C SER A 39 -4.91 0.32 -1.18
N ALA A 40 -5.41 -0.48 -2.12
CA ALA A 40 -5.33 -1.92 -2.05
C ALA A 40 -5.25 -2.52 -3.46
N GLY A 41 -4.43 -3.56 -3.61
CA GLY A 41 -4.40 -4.37 -4.82
C GLY A 41 -5.64 -5.25 -4.93
N LEU A 42 -6.16 -5.43 -6.14
CA LEU A 42 -7.28 -6.34 -6.41
C LEU A 42 -6.78 -7.72 -6.86
N GLU A 43 -7.43 -8.80 -6.40
CA GLU A 43 -7.21 -10.14 -6.92
C GLU A 43 -7.65 -10.20 -8.38
N GLY A 44 -6.71 -10.12 -9.31
CA GLY A 44 -6.96 -9.99 -10.75
C GLY A 44 -6.19 -8.85 -11.44
N GLY A 45 -5.48 -8.03 -10.66
CA GLY A 45 -4.70 -6.90 -11.15
C GLY A 45 -5.48 -5.59 -11.08
N GLY A 46 -4.77 -4.51 -10.77
CA GLY A 46 -5.36 -3.19 -10.52
C GLY A 46 -5.24 -2.75 -9.06
N VAL A 47 -5.45 -1.45 -8.82
CA VAL A 47 -5.36 -0.81 -7.50
C VAL A 47 -6.56 0.09 -7.30
N ILE A 48 -7.21 -0.04 -6.15
CA ILE A 48 -8.22 0.92 -5.67
C ILE A 48 -7.54 1.90 -4.72
N THR A 49 -7.89 3.18 -4.82
CA THR A 49 -7.36 4.24 -3.94
C THR A 49 -8.51 5.10 -3.45
N TYR A 50 -8.50 5.44 -2.16
CA TYR A 50 -9.43 6.34 -1.51
C TYR A 50 -8.67 7.40 -0.72
N SER A 51 -9.03 8.66 -0.94
CA SER A 51 -8.59 9.80 -0.14
C SER A 51 -9.84 10.51 0.38
N PRO A 52 -10.08 10.55 1.71
CA PRO A 52 -11.19 11.30 2.28
C PRO A 52 -11.01 12.80 2.04
N PRO A 53 -12.12 13.56 1.96
CA PRO A 53 -12.09 15.01 1.80
C PRO A 53 -11.52 15.75 3.02
#